data_AF-A0A3L6NPN6-F1
#
_entry.id   AF-A0A3L6NPN6-F1
#
_cell.length_a   1.000
_cell.length_b   1.000
_cell.length_c   1.000
_cell.angle_alpha   90.00
_cell.angle_beta   90.00
_cell.angle_gamma   90.00
#
_symmetry.space_group_name_H-M   'P 1'
#
loop_
_entity.id
_entity.type
_entity.pdbx_description
1 polymer ?
#
loop_
_entity_poly.entity_id
_entity_poly.type
_entity_poly.pdbx_seq_one_letter_code
_entity_poly.pdbx_strand_id
1 'polypeptide(L)'
;MPPHSSHLLQPLDVGCFGPLTKAYGREIEQLIICSITHVSKTEFFPAFYAAFNATMTESNIKGGFKGAGLVPFDPESVVSKLDVQLRTPTPAREEASQAQPWTSKTPKTVLEAESQSEYLERRIRRYHNSSPESVIEAMKSDTKALKATMHEVVLLRAEV
;
A
#
# COMPACT_ATOMS: atom_id res chain seq x y z
N MET A 1 12.83 6.79 -21.02
CA MET A 1 12.78 5.94 -19.81
C MET A 1 11.32 5.63 -19.52
N PRO A 2 10.93 4.39 -19.16
CA PRO A 2 9.54 4.04 -18.89
C PRO A 2 8.91 4.91 -17.77
N PRO A 3 7.59 5.15 -17.78
CA PRO A 3 6.92 5.81 -16.66
C PRO A 3 7.17 5.09 -15.32
N HIS A 4 7.21 5.83 -14.22
CA HIS A 4 7.37 5.32 -12.85
C HIS A 4 8.64 4.49 -12.58
N SER A 5 9.68 4.62 -13.41
CA SER A 5 10.93 3.84 -13.28
C SER A 5 12.14 4.63 -12.76
N SER A 6 11.96 5.89 -12.32
CA SER A 6 13.10 6.75 -11.93
C SER A 6 13.90 6.19 -10.77
N HIS A 7 13.20 5.69 -9.74
CA HIS A 7 13.77 4.99 -8.59
C HIS A 7 14.59 3.73 -8.91
N LEU A 8 14.55 3.25 -10.16
CA LEU A 8 15.30 2.09 -10.63
C LEU A 8 16.41 2.46 -11.61
N LEU A 9 16.12 3.40 -12.52
CA LEU A 9 16.96 3.66 -13.69
C LEU A 9 17.73 4.97 -13.61
N GLN A 10 17.43 5.87 -12.67
CA GLN A 10 18.15 7.13 -12.52
C GLN A 10 19.23 7.02 -11.45
N PRO A 11 20.53 7.12 -11.81
CA PRO A 11 21.63 6.98 -10.86
C PRO A 11 21.54 7.91 -9.64
N LEU A 12 21.01 9.13 -9.83
CA LEU A 12 20.84 10.08 -8.74
C LEU A 12 19.80 9.61 -7.71
N ASP A 13 18.64 9.12 -8.18
CA ASP A 13 17.59 8.55 -7.32
C ASP A 13 18.09 7.30 -6.60
N VAL A 14 18.85 6.45 -7.28
CA VAL A 14 19.34 5.17 -6.75
C VAL A 14 20.48 5.35 -5.73
N GLY A 15 21.40 6.29 -5.97
CA GLY A 15 22.66 6.36 -5.22
C GLY A 15 22.95 7.66 -4.47
N CYS A 16 22.43 8.81 -4.91
CA CYS A 16 22.88 10.11 -4.41
C CYS A 16 21.84 10.81 -3.52
N PHE A 17 20.56 10.78 -3.89
CA PHE A 17 19.53 11.54 -3.18
C PHE A 17 19.22 11.00 -1.79
N GLY A 18 19.20 9.68 -1.60
CA GLY A 18 19.05 9.08 -0.26
C GLY A 18 20.11 9.59 0.74
N PRO A 19 21.42 9.44 0.43
CA PRO A 19 22.49 10.02 1.23
C PRO A 19 22.37 11.54 1.41
N LEU A 20 22.06 12.29 0.36
CA LEU A 20 21.89 13.74 0.42
C LEU A 20 20.80 14.15 1.40
N THR A 21 19.61 13.55 1.31
CA THR A 21 18.49 13.81 2.24
C THR A 21 18.90 13.54 3.68
N LYS A 22 19.62 12.44 3.92
CA LYS A 22 20.10 12.09 5.27
C LYS A 22 21.15 13.08 5.79
N ALA A 23 22.11 13.48 4.95
CA ALA A 23 23.14 14.45 5.33
C ALA A 23 22.52 15.82 5.61
N TYR A 24 21.62 16.29 4.74
CA TYR A 24 20.90 17.53 4.95
C TYR A 24 20.06 17.51 6.23
N GLY A 25 19.40 16.37 6.54
CA GLY A 25 18.69 16.20 7.82
C GLY A 25 19.60 16.46 9.03
N ARG A 26 20.86 16.02 8.98
CA ARG A 26 21.85 16.31 10.06
C ARG A 26 22.20 17.79 10.14
N GLU A 27 22.34 18.48 9.01
CA GLU A 27 22.57 19.93 9.01
C GLU A 27 21.39 20.68 9.64
N ILE A 28 20.15 20.24 9.37
CA ILE A 28 18.96 20.80 10.02
C ILE A 28 18.95 20.53 11.53
N GLU A 29 19.31 19.32 11.97
CA GLU A 29 19.44 19.02 13.40
C GLU A 29 20.45 19.95 14.09
N GLN A 30 21.59 20.27 13.44
CA GLN A 30 22.56 21.23 13.98
C GLN A 30 21.98 22.65 14.09
N LEU A 31 21.25 23.11 13.08
CA LEU A 31 20.58 24.42 13.14
C LEU A 31 19.57 24.48 14.30
N ILE A 32 18.81 23.41 14.53
CA ILE A 32 17.86 23.32 15.65
C ILE A 32 18.59 23.41 17.00
N ILE A 33 19.74 22.73 17.16
CA ILE A 33 20.57 22.82 18.37
C ILE A 33 21.03 24.27 18.61
N CYS A 34 21.30 25.03 17.54
CA CYS A 34 21.63 26.45 17.59
C CYS A 34 20.41 27.38 17.77
N SER A 35 19.25 26.84 18.16
CA SER A 35 17.98 27.58 18.33
C SER A 35 17.44 28.25 17.05
N ILE A 36 17.84 27.79 15.88
CA ILE A 36 17.26 28.23 14.61
C ILE A 36 16.00 27.40 14.34
N THR A 37 14.84 28.03 14.47
CA THR A 37 13.53 27.38 14.34
C THR A 37 12.92 27.51 12.95
N HIS A 38 13.49 28.35 12.09
CA HIS A 38 13.04 28.57 10.72
C HIS A 38 14.24 28.61 9.77
N VAL A 39 14.18 27.82 8.70
CA VAL A 39 15.23 27.76 7.67
C VAL A 39 14.85 28.72 6.54
N SER A 40 15.55 29.84 6.45
CA SER A 40 15.44 30.75 5.31
C SER A 40 16.54 30.43 4.29
N LYS A 41 16.69 31.27 3.25
CA LYS A 41 17.76 31.11 2.26
C LYS A 41 19.16 31.20 2.87
N THR A 42 19.34 32.02 3.92
CA THR A 42 20.64 32.21 4.57
C THR A 42 21.12 30.95 5.28
N GLU A 43 20.21 30.13 5.82
CA GLU A 43 20.52 28.85 6.46
C GLU A 43 20.51 27.70 5.45
N PHE A 44 19.58 27.73 4.49
CA PHE A 44 19.41 26.68 3.48
C PHE A 44 20.67 26.46 2.65
N PHE A 45 21.23 27.52 2.05
CA PHE A 45 22.33 27.37 1.10
C PHE A 45 23.59 26.77 1.74
N PRO A 46 24.07 27.25 2.92
CA PRO A 46 25.19 26.62 3.59
C PRO A 46 24.93 25.17 3.99
N ALA A 47 23.78 24.87 4.58
CA ALA A 47 23.41 23.52 5.01
C ALA A 47 23.32 22.56 3.80
N PHE A 48 22.64 22.96 2.74
CA PHE A 48 22.54 22.18 1.51
C PHE A 48 23.91 21.97 0.87
N TYR A 49 24.74 23.01 0.79
CA TYR A 49 26.07 22.93 0.19
C TYR A 49 27.01 21.99 0.96
N ALA A 50 26.96 22.03 2.30
CA ALA A 50 27.69 21.10 3.16
C ALA A 50 27.25 19.66 2.92
N ALA A 51 25.93 19.40 2.93
CA ALA A 51 25.37 18.08 2.66
C ALA A 51 25.69 17.59 1.24
N PHE A 52 25.65 18.48 0.24
CA PHE A 52 25.98 18.18 -1.15
C PHE A 52 27.43 17.75 -1.30
N ASN A 53 28.39 18.51 -0.76
CA ASN A 53 29.81 18.14 -0.81
C ASN A 53 30.11 16.83 -0.06
N ALA A 54 29.41 16.56 1.04
CA ALA A 54 29.58 15.33 1.79
C ALA A 54 29.03 14.09 1.07
N THR A 55 28.09 14.25 0.14
CA THR A 55 27.32 13.13 -0.43
C THR A 55 27.49 12.94 -1.92
N MET A 56 27.84 13.97 -2.68
CA MET A 56 28.13 13.88 -4.12
C MET A 56 29.57 13.41 -4.35
N THR A 57 29.92 12.29 -3.73
CA THR A 57 31.23 11.66 -3.82
C THR A 57 31.30 10.74 -5.03
N GLU A 58 32.51 10.50 -5.54
CA GLU A 58 32.75 9.55 -6.63
C GLU A 58 32.19 8.15 -6.30
N SER A 59 32.30 7.71 -5.05
CA SER A 59 31.77 6.42 -4.58
C SER A 59 30.24 6.36 -4.71
N ASN A 60 29.52 7.39 -4.28
CA ASN A 60 28.06 7.41 -4.35
C ASN A 60 27.57 7.52 -5.80
N ILE A 61 28.26 8.32 -6.61
CA ILE A 61 27.95 8.45 -8.05
C ILE A 61 28.14 7.09 -8.74
N LYS A 62 29.33 6.47 -8.60
CA LYS A 62 29.58 5.12 -9.17
C LYS A 62 28.59 4.09 -8.64
N GLY A 63 28.27 4.14 -7.34
CA GLY A 63 27.26 3.29 -6.71
C GLY A 63 25.88 3.47 -7.34
N GLY A 64 25.47 4.70 -7.64
CA GLY A 64 24.22 5.00 -8.34
C GLY A 64 24.18 4.42 -9.75
N PHE A 65 25.25 4.59 -10.53
CA PHE A 65 25.34 3.99 -11.88
C PHE A 65 25.34 2.46 -11.84
N LYS A 66 26.03 1.86 -10.88
CA LYS A 66 26.02 0.41 -10.66
C LYS A 66 24.64 -0.08 -10.23
N GLY A 67 23.99 0.60 -9.30
CA GLY A 67 22.67 0.24 -8.79
C GLY A 67 21.56 0.37 -9.83
N ALA A 68 21.73 1.28 -10.79
CA ALA A 68 20.86 1.44 -11.97
C ALA A 68 21.20 0.47 -13.11
N GLY A 69 22.18 -0.44 -12.92
CA GLY A 69 22.58 -1.42 -13.93
C GLY A 69 23.24 -0.83 -15.16
N LEU A 70 23.79 0.39 -15.07
CA LEU A 70 24.38 1.09 -16.22
C LEU A 70 25.89 0.89 -16.33
N VAL A 71 26.60 0.85 -15.19
CA VAL A 71 28.07 0.70 -15.16
C VAL A 71 28.52 -0.24 -14.03
N PRO A 72 29.02 -1.46 -14.37
CA PRO A 72 28.92 -2.09 -15.68
C PRO A 72 27.45 -2.29 -16.09
N PHE A 73 27.21 -2.44 -17.39
CA PHE A 73 25.86 -2.68 -17.89
C PHE A 73 25.35 -4.05 -17.44
N ASP A 74 24.33 -4.05 -16.58
CA ASP A 74 23.74 -5.24 -15.96
C ASP A 74 22.22 -5.05 -15.80
N PRO A 75 21.43 -5.39 -16.83
CA PRO A 75 19.98 -5.26 -16.80
C PRO A 75 19.31 -6.11 -15.73
N GLU A 76 19.87 -7.28 -15.40
CA GLU A 76 19.29 -8.20 -14.43
C GLU A 76 19.24 -7.58 -13.03
N SER A 77 20.23 -6.77 -12.68
CA SER A 77 20.24 -6.02 -11.41
C SER A 77 19.06 -5.06 -11.23
N VAL A 78 18.39 -4.68 -12.33
CA VAL A 78 17.18 -3.85 -12.33
C VAL A 78 15.93 -4.71 -12.47
N VAL A 79 15.95 -5.68 -13.39
CA VAL A 79 14.80 -6.57 -13.65
C VAL A 79 14.44 -7.38 -12.41
N SER A 80 15.43 -7.86 -11.64
CA SER A 80 15.20 -8.62 -10.42
C SER A 80 14.50 -7.83 -9.31
N LYS A 81 14.49 -6.49 -9.39
CA LYS A 81 13.81 -5.60 -8.43
C LYS A 81 12.37 -5.30 -8.84
N LEU A 82 11.97 -5.64 -10.07
CA LEU A 82 10.61 -5.47 -10.52
C LEU A 82 9.75 -6.59 -9.94
N ASP A 83 8.84 -6.26 -9.03
CA ASP A 83 7.75 -7.15 -8.68
C ASP A 83 6.76 -7.17 -9.85
N VAL A 84 7.04 -8.02 -10.84
CA VAL A 84 6.17 -8.19 -12.01
C VAL A 84 4.96 -9.00 -11.58
N GLN A 85 4.00 -8.33 -10.93
CA GLN A 85 2.65 -8.85 -10.87
C GLN A 85 2.06 -8.74 -12.27
N LEU A 86 1.99 -9.88 -12.97
CA LEU A 86 1.17 -10.02 -14.17
C LEU A 86 -0.27 -9.69 -13.78
N ARG A 87 -0.66 -8.42 -13.94
CA ARG A 87 -2.06 -8.05 -13.87
C ARG A 87 -2.73 -8.66 -15.09
N THR A 88 -3.45 -9.76 -14.87
CA THR A 88 -4.54 -10.14 -15.76
C THR A 88 -5.41 -8.90 -15.92
N PRO A 89 -5.75 -8.46 -17.15
CA PRO A 89 -6.68 -7.36 -17.35
C PRO A 89 -7.87 -7.58 -16.42
N THR A 90 -8.25 -6.56 -15.66
CA THR A 90 -9.44 -6.61 -14.81
C THR A 90 -10.55 -7.22 -15.67
N PRO A 91 -11.09 -8.40 -15.32
CA PRO A 91 -12.12 -9.03 -16.13
C PRO A 91 -13.21 -7.99 -16.35
N ALA A 92 -13.66 -7.86 -17.60
CA ALA A 92 -14.69 -6.91 -17.98
C ALA A 92 -15.77 -6.99 -16.91
N ARG A 93 -16.03 -5.84 -16.26
CA ARG A 93 -17.04 -5.75 -15.19
C ARG A 93 -18.28 -6.40 -15.77
N GLU A 94 -18.62 -7.59 -15.27
CA GLU A 94 -19.93 -8.17 -15.52
C GLU A 94 -20.88 -7.08 -15.01
N GLU A 95 -21.53 -6.40 -15.94
CA GLU A 95 -22.69 -5.58 -15.65
C GLU A 95 -23.71 -6.56 -15.11
N ALA A 96 -23.62 -6.83 -13.82
CA ALA A 96 -24.64 -7.53 -13.07
C ALA A 96 -25.89 -6.70 -13.27
N SER A 97 -26.73 -7.18 -14.19
CA SER A 97 -28.05 -6.69 -14.51
C SER A 97 -28.70 -6.19 -13.22
N GLN A 98 -28.83 -4.87 -13.10
CA GLN A 98 -29.52 -4.11 -12.05
C GLN A 98 -30.05 -4.96 -10.88
N ALA A 99 -29.17 -5.52 -10.06
CA ALA A 99 -29.52 -5.93 -8.71
C ALA A 99 -29.24 -4.71 -7.83
N GLN A 100 -30.26 -4.33 -7.04
CA GLN A 100 -30.22 -3.18 -6.14
C GLN A 100 -28.84 -3.02 -5.47
N PRO A 101 -28.28 -1.79 -5.37
CA PRO A 101 -27.04 -1.56 -4.66
C PRO A 101 -27.12 -2.21 -3.27
N TRP A 102 -26.18 -3.13 -2.98
CA TRP A 102 -26.12 -3.73 -1.66
C TRP A 102 -26.03 -2.61 -0.61
N THR A 103 -26.94 -2.63 0.35
CA THR A 103 -26.99 -1.68 1.46
C THR A 103 -26.85 -2.46 2.76
N SER A 104 -26.00 -1.98 3.67
CA SER A 104 -25.82 -2.58 4.99
C SER A 104 -27.10 -2.39 5.81
N LYS A 105 -27.99 -3.38 5.75
CA LYS A 105 -29.26 -3.41 6.49
C LYS A 105 -29.30 -4.69 7.32
N THR A 106 -29.81 -4.58 8.54
CA THR A 106 -30.02 -5.75 9.42
C THR A 106 -30.94 -6.75 8.72
N PRO A 107 -30.48 -8.01 8.50
CA PRO A 107 -31.32 -9.05 7.94
C PRO A 107 -32.57 -9.26 8.78
N LYS A 108 -33.73 -9.38 8.14
CA LYS A 108 -35.01 -9.66 8.80
C LYS A 108 -35.39 -11.13 8.73
N THR A 109 -34.73 -11.89 7.87
CA THR A 109 -34.99 -13.30 7.62
C THR A 109 -33.69 -14.07 7.50
N VAL A 110 -33.76 -15.39 7.73
CA VAL A 110 -32.62 -16.29 7.61
C VAL A 110 -32.03 -16.28 6.19
N LEU A 111 -32.90 -16.27 5.17
CA LEU A 111 -32.49 -16.22 3.76
C LEU A 111 -31.76 -14.92 3.42
N GLU A 112 -32.20 -13.78 3.99
CA GLU A 112 -31.53 -12.51 3.81
C GLU A 112 -30.13 -12.53 4.46
N ALA A 113 -30.00 -13.11 5.66
CA ALA A 113 -28.72 -13.24 6.36
C ALA A 113 -27.70 -14.09 5.58
N GLU A 114 -28.14 -15.22 5.00
CA GLU A 114 -27.31 -16.08 4.15
C GLU A 114 -26.89 -15.36 2.86
N SER A 115 -27.83 -14.68 2.18
CA SER A 115 -27.52 -13.94 0.95
C SER A 115 -26.50 -12.81 1.17
N GLN A 116 -26.59 -12.10 2.30
CA GLN A 116 -25.68 -11.01 2.64
C GLN A 116 -24.29 -11.54 3.02
N SER A 117 -24.20 -12.66 3.75
CA SER A 117 -22.92 -13.25 4.13
C SER A 117 -22.16 -13.78 2.90
N GLU A 118 -22.84 -14.48 1.99
CA GLU A 118 -22.26 -14.94 0.72
C GLU A 118 -21.79 -13.79 -0.18
N TYR A 119 -22.54 -12.68 -0.21
CA TYR A 119 -22.16 -11.49 -0.95
C TYR A 119 -20.86 -10.88 -0.40
N LEU A 120 -20.75 -10.75 0.93
CA LEU A 120 -19.58 -10.18 1.58
C LEU A 120 -18.36 -11.12 1.49
N GLU A 121 -18.54 -12.43 1.66
CA GLU A 121 -17.46 -13.42 1.46
C GLU A 121 -16.88 -13.32 0.05
N ARG A 122 -17.73 -13.23 -0.98
CA ARG A 122 -17.28 -13.04 -2.38
C ARG A 122 -16.53 -11.73 -2.61
N ARG A 123 -16.79 -10.67 -1.84
CA ARG A 123 -16.05 -9.40 -1.94
C ARG A 123 -14.72 -9.44 -1.20
N ILE A 124 -14.70 -10.03 -0.01
CA ILE A 124 -13.51 -10.17 0.82
C ILE A 124 -12.47 -11.06 0.12
N ARG A 125 -12.89 -12.18 -0.48
CA ARG A 125 -12.01 -13.05 -1.29
C ARG A 125 -11.39 -12.35 -2.50
N ARG A 126 -11.98 -11.27 -2.99
CA ARG A 126 -11.44 -10.47 -4.12
C ARG A 126 -10.41 -9.44 -3.69
N TYR A 127 -10.18 -9.26 -2.39
CA TYR A 127 -9.21 -8.29 -1.86
C TYR A 127 -7.85 -8.96 -1.65
N HIS A 128 -6.81 -8.47 -2.34
CA HIS A 128 -5.53 -9.17 -2.50
C HIS A 128 -4.44 -8.83 -1.47
N ASN A 129 -4.72 -7.95 -0.49
CA ASN A 129 -3.65 -7.40 0.35
C ASN A 129 -3.42 -8.18 1.66
N SER A 130 -4.20 -9.21 1.98
CA SER A 130 -4.06 -10.06 3.18
C SER A 130 -4.84 -11.38 3.05
N SER A 131 -4.50 -12.39 3.85
CA SER A 131 -5.28 -13.63 3.99
C SER A 131 -6.67 -13.32 4.59
N PRO A 132 -7.77 -13.57 3.84
CA PRO A 132 -9.12 -13.26 4.31
C PRO A 132 -9.72 -14.29 5.28
N GLU A 133 -9.03 -15.40 5.52
CA GLU A 133 -9.57 -16.60 6.19
C GLU A 133 -10.17 -16.30 7.57
N SER A 134 -9.47 -15.54 8.41
CA SER A 134 -9.94 -15.18 9.75
C SER A 134 -11.23 -14.35 9.71
N VAL A 135 -11.35 -13.43 8.75
CA VAL A 135 -12.55 -12.59 8.60
C VAL A 135 -13.71 -13.43 8.06
N ILE A 136 -13.46 -14.31 7.10
CA ILE A 136 -14.48 -15.22 6.55
C ILE A 136 -15.02 -16.16 7.63
N GLU A 137 -14.15 -16.69 8.49
CA GLU A 137 -14.54 -17.58 9.58
C GLU A 137 -15.40 -16.87 10.65
N ALA A 138 -15.01 -15.65 11.03
CA ALA A 138 -15.79 -14.82 11.94
C ALA A 138 -17.20 -14.55 11.36
N MET A 139 -17.27 -14.16 10.09
CA MET A 139 -18.55 -13.90 9.42
C MET A 139 -19.46 -15.12 9.31
N LYS A 140 -18.90 -16.32 9.09
CA LYS A 140 -19.67 -17.57 9.08
C LYS A 140 -20.23 -17.88 10.47
N SER A 141 -19.44 -17.63 11.50
CA SER A 141 -19.84 -17.83 12.89
C SER A 141 -20.99 -16.89 13.27
N ASP A 142 -20.90 -15.61 12.91
CA ASP A 142 -21.96 -14.61 13.14
C ASP A 142 -23.25 -14.95 12.38
N THR A 143 -23.14 -15.36 11.13
CA THR A 143 -24.29 -15.77 10.31
C THR A 143 -25.01 -16.97 10.93
N LYS A 144 -24.24 -17.96 11.44
CA LYS A 144 -24.78 -19.14 12.11
C LYS A 144 -25.51 -18.77 13.42
N ALA A 145 -24.94 -17.88 14.22
CA ALA A 145 -25.55 -17.39 15.46
C ALA A 145 -26.86 -16.62 15.17
N LEU A 146 -26.86 -15.77 14.15
CA LEU A 146 -28.05 -15.03 13.72
C LEU A 146 -29.16 -15.97 13.25
N LYS A 147 -28.82 -17.02 12.50
CA LYS A 147 -29.78 -18.03 12.07
C LYS A 147 -30.41 -18.78 13.25
N ALA A 148 -29.60 -19.19 14.22
CA ALA A 148 -30.09 -19.88 15.42
C ALA A 148 -31.08 -19.01 16.21
N THR A 149 -30.73 -17.75 16.47
CA THR A 149 -31.60 -16.82 17.20
C THR A 149 -32.89 -16.51 16.44
N MET A 150 -32.84 -16.35 15.11
CA MET A 150 -34.04 -16.18 14.29
C MET A 150 -34.98 -17.39 14.38
N HIS A 151 -34.44 -18.61 14.37
CA HIS A 151 -35.25 -19.82 14.53
C HIS A 151 -35.89 -19.90 15.93
N GLU A 152 -35.14 -19.62 16.99
CA GLU A 152 -35.69 -19.59 18.36
C GLU A 152 -36.81 -18.55 18.50
N VAL A 153 -36.61 -17.34 17.96
CA VAL A 153 -37.64 -16.29 17.99
C VAL A 153 -38.90 -16.69 17.23
N VAL A 154 -38.78 -17.44 16.12
CA VAL A 154 -39.94 -17.95 15.39
C VAL A 154 -40.69 -19.01 16.21
N LEU A 155 -39.96 -19.94 16.86
CA LEU A 155 -40.57 -20.96 17.71
C LEU A 155 -41.30 -20.34 18.91
N LEU A 156 -40.66 -19.39 19.61
CA LEU A 156 -41.25 -18.68 20.74
C LEU A 156 -42.50 -17.88 20.36
N ARG A 157 -42.56 -17.36 19.13
CA ARG A 157 -43.75 -16.66 18.62
C ARG A 157 -44.89 -17.59 18.21
N ALA A 158 -44.61 -18.87 17.97
CA ALA A 158 -45.60 -19.87 17.59
C ALA A 158 -46.28 -20.53 18.81
N GLU A 159 -45.70 -20.36 20.01
CA GLU A 159 -46.23 -20.89 21.29
C GLU A 159 -47.16 -19.91 22.04
N VAL A 160 -47.37 -18.69 21.49
CA VAL A 160 -48.28 -17.65 22.00
C VAL A 160 -49.54 -17.59 21.13
#